data_AF-A0A6G2QJJ1-F1
#
_entry.id   AF-A0A6G2QJJ1-F1
#
_cell.length_a   1.000
_cell.length_b   1.000
_cell.length_c   1.000
_cell.angle_alpha   90.00
_cell.angle_beta   90.00
_cell.angle_gamma   90.00
#
_symmetry.space_group_name_H-M   'P 1'
#
loop_
_entity.id
_entity.type
_entity.pdbx_description
1 polymer ?
#
loop_
_entity_poly.entity_id
_entity_poly.type
_entity_poly.pdbx_seq_one_letter_code
_entity_poly.pdbx_strand_id
1 'polypeptide(L)' 'MTVNGAGAARIEVPRGLAGVVVADTRIGDVRGAEGFYHYRQYSAVDLARSRGFEDVWHLLVHGELPDARRAAAFAAE' A
#
# COMPACT_ATOMS: atom_id res chain seq x y z
N MET A 1 -19.71 9.50 -35.43
CA MET A 1 -19.48 9.05 -34.05
C MET A 1 -19.23 10.27 -33.20
N THR A 2 -20.25 10.76 -32.50
CA THR A 2 -20.16 11.88 -31.56
C THR A 2 -20.10 11.31 -30.15
N VAL A 3 -18.98 11.51 -29.46
CA VAL A 3 -18.86 11.19 -28.04
C VAL A 3 -19.38 12.40 -27.27
N ASN A 4 -20.63 12.33 -26.80
CA ASN A 4 -21.18 13.29 -25.84
C ASN A 4 -20.61 12.95 -24.46
N GLY A 5 -19.51 13.59 -24.08
CA GLY A 5 -18.96 13.55 -22.72
C GLY A 5 -19.22 14.87 -22.01
N ALA A 6 -20.31 14.94 -21.24
CA ALA A 6 -20.57 16.07 -20.36
C ALA A 6 -19.49 16.14 -19.25
N GLY A 7 -18.65 17.18 -19.29
CA GLY A 7 -18.22 17.92 -18.10
C GLY A 7 -17.41 17.23 -17.00
N ALA A 8 -16.56 16.25 -17.28
CA ALA A 8 -15.49 15.91 -16.33
C ALA A 8 -14.43 17.03 -16.37
N ALA A 9 -14.29 17.79 -15.27
CA ALA A 9 -13.21 18.76 -15.13
C ALA A 9 -11.87 18.06 -15.34
N ARG A 10 -11.19 18.40 -16.43
CA ARG A 10 -9.90 17.82 -16.78
C ARG A 10 -8.84 18.51 -15.92
N ILE A 11 -8.12 17.74 -15.13
CA ILE A 11 -6.95 18.25 -14.40
C ILE A 11 -5.73 18.28 -15.32
N GLU A 12 -4.89 19.29 -15.16
CA GLU A 12 -3.56 19.33 -15.77
C GLU A 12 -2.63 18.42 -14.95
N VAL A 13 -2.01 17.45 -15.62
CA VAL A 13 -1.21 16.41 -14.97
C VAL A 13 0.23 16.51 -15.48
N PRO A 14 1.23 16.72 -14.60
CA PRO A 14 2.63 16.78 -15.00
C PRO A 14 3.13 15.44 -15.52
N ARG A 15 4.13 15.48 -16.43
CA ARG A 15 4.85 14.28 -16.87
C ARG A 15 5.49 13.60 -15.65
N GLY A 16 5.29 12.29 -15.52
CA GLY A 16 5.82 11.52 -14.39
C GLY A 16 5.01 11.59 -13.10
N LEU A 17 3.86 12.27 -13.07
CA LEU A 17 2.92 12.29 -11.93
C LEU A 17 3.50 12.83 -10.60
N ALA A 18 4.60 13.59 -10.66
CA ALA A 18 5.20 14.17 -9.47
C ALA A 18 4.20 15.07 -8.73
N GLY A 19 3.95 14.76 -7.46
CA GLY A 19 3.00 15.50 -6.60
C GLY A 19 1.52 15.24 -6.89
N VAL A 20 1.18 14.29 -7.77
CA VAL A 20 -0.22 13.98 -8.12
C VAL A 20 -0.73 12.85 -7.22
N VAL A 21 -1.76 13.14 -6.43
CA VAL A 21 -2.49 12.12 -5.67
C VAL A 21 -3.51 11.44 -6.58
N VAL A 22 -3.36 10.13 -6.78
CA VAL A 22 -4.23 9.35 -7.69
C VAL A 22 -5.22 8.44 -6.95
N ALA A 23 -4.95 8.11 -5.70
CA ALA A 23 -5.78 7.24 -4.88
C ALA A 23 -5.47 7.42 -3.40
N ASP A 24 -6.47 7.17 -2.56
CA ASP A 24 -6.27 6.90 -1.15
C ASP A 24 -5.78 5.47 -0.95
N THR A 25 -4.96 5.23 0.07
CA THR A 25 -4.48 3.88 0.41
C THR A 25 -4.51 3.64 1.91
N ARG A 26 -4.69 2.37 2.28
CA ARG A 26 -4.52 1.88 3.66
C ARG A 26 -3.33 0.93 3.80
N ILE A 27 -2.52 0.77 2.74
CA ILE A 27 -1.38 -0.16 2.71
C ILE A 27 -0.21 0.37 3.53
N GLY A 28 0.06 1.68 3.48
CA GLY A 28 1.20 2.30 4.14
C GLY A 28 1.42 3.73 3.64
N ASP A 29 2.46 4.37 4.17
CA ASP A 29 2.92 5.69 3.76
C ASP A 29 4.46 5.76 3.76
N VAL A 30 5.00 6.69 2.99
CA VAL A 30 6.43 6.97 2.86
C VAL A 30 6.70 8.45 3.13
N ARG A 31 7.29 8.72 4.30
CA ARG A 31 7.74 10.06 4.71
C ARG A 31 9.23 10.17 4.40
N GLY A 32 9.53 10.35 3.11
CA GLY A 32 10.91 10.28 2.58
C GLY A 32 11.88 11.27 3.23
N ALA A 33 11.42 12.49 3.54
CA ALA A 33 12.25 13.49 4.23
C ALA A 33 12.64 13.08 5.67
N GLU A 34 11.83 12.24 6.31
CA GLU A 34 12.08 11.68 7.64
C GLU A 34 12.82 10.34 7.58
N GLY A 35 13.06 9.79 6.38
CA GLY A 35 13.63 8.44 6.22
C GLY A 35 12.72 7.34 6.78
N PHE A 36 11.41 7.58 6.84
CA PHE A 36 10.45 6.69 7.49
C PHE A 36 9.41 6.16 6.50
N TYR A 37 9.07 4.89 6.65
CA TYR A 37 7.95 4.27 5.94
C TYR A 37 7.39 3.10 6.75
N HIS A 38 6.13 2.76 6.49
CA HIS A 38 5.42 1.75 7.26
C HIS A 38 4.48 0.93 6.39
N TYR A 39 4.17 -0.29 6.84
CA TYR A 39 3.11 -1.14 6.29
C TYR A 39 1.98 -1.25 7.32
N ARG A 40 0.76 -0.88 6.91
CA ARG A 40 -0.40 -0.70 7.80
C ARG A 40 -0.04 0.20 8.97
N GLN A 41 -0.16 -0.25 10.20
CA GLN A 41 0.25 0.52 11.39
C GLN A 41 1.69 0.24 11.85
N TYR A 42 2.46 -0.59 11.15
CA TYR A 42 3.77 -1.07 11.62
C TYR A 42 4.93 -0.49 10.83
N SER A 43 5.99 -0.07 11.55
CA SER A 43 7.30 0.26 10.96
C SER A 43 7.79 -0.89 10.08
N ALA A 44 8.11 -0.59 8.82
CA ALA A 44 8.59 -1.60 7.89
C ALA A 44 9.97 -2.15 8.30
N VAL A 45 10.79 -1.31 8.94
CA VAL A 45 12.10 -1.72 9.49
C VAL A 45 11.93 -2.71 10.64
N ASP A 46 10.93 -2.50 11.50
CA ASP A 46 10.68 -3.41 12.63
C ASP A 46 10.09 -4.74 12.14
N LEU A 47 9.20 -4.70 11.14
CA LEU A 47 8.69 -5.91 10.50
C LEU A 47 9.84 -6.73 9.87
N ALA A 48 10.74 -6.09 9.13
CA ALA A 48 11.88 -6.77 8.50
C ALA A 48 12.82 -7.44 9.51
N ARG A 49 12.87 -6.95 10.75
CA ARG A 49 13.70 -7.51 11.83
C ARG A 49 13.00 -8.60 12.63
N SER A 50 11.67 -8.62 12.65
CA SER A 50 10.89 -9.38 13.64
C SER A 50 9.87 -10.36 13.06
N ARG A 51 9.58 -10.29 11.76
CA ARG A 51 8.53 -11.09 11.10
C ARG A 51 9.08 -11.84 9.88
N GLY A 52 8.46 -12.98 9.60
CA GLY A 52 8.69 -13.72 8.36
C GLY A 52 8.12 -12.97 7.15
N PHE A 53 8.59 -13.31 5.95
CA PHE A 53 8.12 -12.69 4.72
C PHE A 53 6.62 -12.90 4.51
N GLU A 54 6.15 -14.13 4.74
CA GLU A 54 4.76 -14.55 4.58
C GLU A 54 3.83 -13.83 5.57
N ASP A 55 4.27 -13.60 6.80
CA ASP A 55 3.50 -12.82 7.79
C ASP A 55 3.26 -11.38 7.31
N VAL A 56 4.30 -10.76 6.73
CA VAL A 56 4.21 -9.39 6.20
C VAL A 56 3.39 -9.36 4.91
N TRP A 57 3.49 -10.38 4.06
CA TRP A 57 2.61 -10.52 2.91
C TRP A 57 1.15 -10.62 3.34
N HIS A 58 0.83 -11.50 4.30
CA HIS A 58 -0.51 -11.61 4.86
C HIS A 58 -1.01 -10.26 5.39
N LEU A 59 -0.18 -9.49 6.10
CA LEU A 59 -0.50 -8.14 6.55
C LEU A 59 -0.86 -7.18 5.40
N LEU A 60 -0.13 -7.23 4.28
CA LEU A 60 -0.39 -6.35 3.14
C LEU A 60 -1.75 -6.68 2.49
N VAL A 61 -2.01 -7.97 2.26
CA VAL A 61 -3.23 -8.45 1.59
C VAL A 61 -4.46 -8.35 2.50
N HIS A 62 -4.37 -8.82 3.74
CA HIS A 62 -5.52 -8.93 4.64
C HIS A 62 -5.64 -7.78 5.64
N GLY A 63 -4.60 -6.96 5.79
CA GLY A 63 -4.63 -5.77 6.65
C GLY A 63 -4.26 -6.01 8.11
N GLU A 64 -3.99 -7.26 8.49
CA GLU A 64 -3.61 -7.65 9.85
C GLU A 64 -2.49 -8.70 9.84
N LEU A 65 -1.63 -8.65 10.86
CA LEU A 65 -0.65 -9.72 11.07
C LEU A 65 -1.39 -11.02 11.38
N PRO A 66 -0.97 -12.15 10.81
CA PRO A 66 -1.63 -13.42 11.07
C PRO A 66 -1.38 -13.88 12.51
N ASP A 67 -2.36 -14.60 13.07
CA ASP A 67 -2.10 -15.51 14.17
C ASP A 67 -1.35 -16.76 13.66
N ALA A 68 -0.88 -17.61 14.58
CA ALA A 68 -0.09 -18.79 14.20
C ALA A 68 -0.82 -19.73 13.21
N ARG A 69 -2.16 -19.84 13.31
CA ARG A 69 -2.95 -20.69 12.42
C ARG A 69 -3.07 -20.09 11.04
N ARG A 70 -3.34 -18.79 10.95
CA ARG A 70 -3.42 -18.05 9.68
C ARG A 70 -2.07 -17.99 8.98
N ALA A 71 -0.98 -17.85 9.74
CA ALA A 71 0.38 -17.85 9.19
C ALA A 71 0.70 -19.19 8.51
N ALA A 72 0.43 -20.30 9.20
CA ALA A 72 0.63 -21.64 8.64
C ALA A 72 -0.24 -21.91 7.41
N ALA A 73 -1.49 -21.43 7.41
CA ALA A 73 -2.38 -21.57 6.26
C ALA A 73 -1.86 -20.77 5.05
N PHE A 74 -1.53 -19.49 5.26
CA PHE A 74 -1.07 -18.59 4.20
C PHE A 74 0.26 -19.04 3.58
N ALA A 75 1.18 -19.55 4.39
CA ALA A 75 2.47 -20.08 3.91
C ALA A 75 2.35 -21.38 3.10
N ALA A 76 1.19 -22.05 3.12
CA ALA A 76 0.93 -23.29 2.39
C ALA A 76 0.12 -23.09 1.10
N GLU A 77 -0.31 -21.85 0.80
CA GLU A 77 -0.98 -21.47 -0.47
C GLU A 77 0.01 -21.41 -1.64
#